data_AF-A0A1I6HKE1-F1
#
_entry.id   AF-A0A1I6HKE1-F1
#
_cell.length_a   1.000
_cell.length_b   1.000
_cell.length_c   1.000
_cell.angle_alpha   90.00
_cell.angle_beta   90.00
_cell.angle_gamma   90.00
#
_symmetry.space_group_name_H-M   'P 1'
#
loop_
_entity.id
_entity.type
_entity.pdbx_description
1 polymer ?
#
loop_
_entity_poly.entity_id
_entity_poly.type
_entity_poly.pdbx_seq_one_letter_code
_entity_poly.pdbx_strand_id
1 'polypeptide(L)'
;MASKPPVHGSSAHTKEFTVDLVAEGIETGTGPYSASVVVSVDANSTLRIEIEAANELNWELDARIASGSLEIVRAFNDGDGVPEDVIPNWVERVADVVGERLEGDR
;
A
#
# COMPACT_ATOMS: atom_id res chain seq x y z
N MET A 1 -9.02 -0.12 -16.79
CA MET A 1 -8.27 -1.27 -16.24
C MET A 1 -7.39 -1.84 -17.36
N ALA A 2 -6.24 -1.23 -17.61
CA ALA A 2 -5.23 -1.80 -18.49
C ALA A 2 -4.17 -2.40 -17.56
N SER A 3 -4.08 -3.74 -17.53
CA SER A 3 -3.05 -4.45 -16.78
C SER A 3 -1.67 -4.03 -17.29
N LYS A 4 -0.90 -3.34 -16.45
CA LYS A 4 0.49 -3.01 -16.73
C LYS A 4 1.28 -4.32 -16.67
N PRO A 5 2.07 -4.69 -17.69
CA PRO A 5 2.77 -5.96 -17.69
C PRO A 5 3.85 -5.98 -16.59
N PRO A 6 4.08 -7.13 -15.91
CA PRO A 6 5.07 -7.23 -14.85
C PRO A 6 6.45 -6.98 -15.41
N VAL A 7 7.12 -5.93 -14.92
CA VAL A 7 8.50 -5.61 -15.26
C VAL A 7 9.42 -6.50 -14.42
N HIS A 8 10.11 -7.39 -15.12
CA HIS A 8 11.33 -8.11 -14.75
C HIS A 8 11.24 -9.33 -13.81
N GLY A 9 11.93 -10.38 -14.25
CA GLY A 9 12.10 -11.65 -13.57
C GLY A 9 13.09 -11.62 -12.40
N SER A 10 13.05 -12.73 -11.67
CA SER A 10 13.72 -13.09 -10.40
C SER A 10 13.04 -12.60 -9.12
N SER A 11 12.21 -13.50 -8.57
CA SER A 11 11.82 -13.60 -7.15
C SER A 11 11.12 -12.42 -6.49
N ALA A 12 10.46 -11.55 -7.25
CA ALA A 12 9.51 -10.61 -6.66
C ALA A 12 8.22 -11.36 -6.30
N HIS A 13 7.87 -11.39 -5.01
CA HIS A 13 6.58 -11.89 -4.56
C HIS A 13 5.58 -10.75 -4.57
N THR A 14 4.53 -10.89 -5.37
CA THR A 14 3.45 -9.91 -5.46
C THR A 14 2.17 -10.49 -4.86
N LYS A 15 1.50 -9.73 -4.00
CA LYS A 15 0.20 -10.06 -3.39
C LYS A 15 -0.76 -8.92 -3.66
N GLU A 16 -1.89 -9.24 -4.27
CA GLU A 16 -2.93 -8.26 -4.62
C GLU A 16 -4.19 -8.56 -3.81
N PHE A 17 -4.80 -7.54 -3.22
CA PHE A 17 -6.07 -7.66 -2.52
C PHE A 17 -6.79 -6.31 -2.41
N THR A 18 -8.10 -6.37 -2.20
CA THR A 18 -8.92 -5.18 -1.95
C THR A 18 -9.15 -5.01 -0.46
N VAL A 19 -9.01 -3.78 0.02
CA VAL A 19 -9.34 -3.35 1.37
C VAL A 19 -10.66 -2.60 1.32
N ASP A 20 -11.65 -3.06 2.08
CA ASP A 20 -12.91 -2.34 2.29
C ASP A 20 -12.69 -1.40 3.49
N LEU A 21 -12.59 -0.10 3.23
CA LEU A 21 -12.20 0.86 4.26
C LEU A 21 -13.27 0.95 5.35
N VAL A 22 -14.55 0.86 5.00
CA VAL A 22 -15.65 0.92 5.97
C VAL A 22 -15.65 -0.31 6.87
N ALA A 23 -15.47 -1.50 6.30
CA ALA A 23 -15.41 -2.75 7.06
C ALA A 23 -14.21 -2.81 8.00
N GLU A 24 -13.08 -2.20 7.62
CA GLU A 24 -11.89 -2.08 8.45
C GLU A 24 -11.96 -0.87 9.42
N GLY A 25 -13.10 -0.15 9.47
CA GLY A 25 -13.30 0.99 10.37
C GLY A 25 -12.50 2.25 9.99
N ILE A 26 -12.01 2.31 8.76
CA ILE A 26 -11.32 3.44 8.14
C ILE A 26 -12.38 4.36 7.51
N GLU A 27 -13.24 4.93 8.35
CA GLU A 27 -14.22 5.91 7.89
C GLU A 27 -13.56 7.28 7.72
N THR A 28 -13.49 7.76 6.49
CA THR A 28 -13.11 9.15 6.22
C THR A 28 -14.32 9.90 5.68
N GLY A 29 -14.58 11.09 6.20
CA GLY A 29 -15.75 11.87 5.80
C GLY A 29 -15.80 12.25 4.31
N THR A 30 -14.69 12.10 3.57
CA THR A 30 -14.57 12.48 2.16
C THR A 30 -13.70 11.54 1.31
N GLY A 31 -13.08 10.53 1.91
CA GLY A 31 -12.19 9.61 1.19
C GLY A 31 -12.93 8.38 0.65
N PRO A 32 -12.18 7.42 0.09
CA PRO A 32 -12.76 6.31 -0.66
C PRO A 32 -13.43 5.27 0.27
N TYR A 33 -14.39 4.53 -0.27
CA TYR A 33 -15.03 3.40 0.44
C TYR A 33 -14.18 2.12 0.40
N SER A 34 -13.37 1.96 -0.63
CA SER A 34 -12.49 0.81 -0.82
C SER A 34 -11.22 1.21 -1.56
N ALA A 35 -10.15 0.46 -1.33
CA ALA A 35 -8.87 0.62 -2.01
C ALA A 35 -8.37 -0.73 -2.51
N SER A 36 -7.87 -0.76 -3.74
CA SER A 36 -7.11 -1.89 -4.28
C SER A 36 -5.66 -1.75 -3.86
N VAL A 37 -5.08 -2.83 -3.35
CA VAL A 37 -3.71 -2.85 -2.84
C VAL A 37 -2.90 -3.91 -3.55
N VAL A 38 -1.72 -3.51 -4.02
CA VAL A 38 -0.71 -4.41 -4.59
C VAL A 38 0.54 -4.30 -3.73
N VAL A 39 0.93 -5.39 -3.09
CA VAL A 39 2.16 -5.48 -2.31
C VAL A 39 3.18 -6.25 -3.13
N SER A 40 4.34 -5.65 -3.38
CA SER A 40 5.47 -6.29 -4.04
C SER A 40 6.68 -6.31 -3.11
N VAL A 41 7.32 -7.47 -2.96
CA VAL A 41 8.59 -7.59 -2.23
C VAL A 41 9.72 -7.68 -3.24
N ASP A 42 10.66 -6.74 -3.20
CA ASP A 42 11.83 -6.79 -4.06
C ASP A 42 12.90 -7.76 -3.54
N ALA A 43 13.92 -8.02 -4.36
CA ALA A 43 15.02 -8.92 -4.01
C ALA A 43 15.89 -8.43 -2.83
N ASN A 44 15.79 -7.15 -2.46
CA ASN A 44 16.46 -6.55 -1.31
C ASN A 44 15.59 -6.60 -0.04
N SER A 45 14.45 -7.29 -0.07
CA SER A 45 13.45 -7.35 1.01
C SER A 45 12.79 -6.00 1.32
N THR A 46 12.79 -5.07 0.36
CA THR A 46 11.98 -3.85 0.45
C THR A 46 10.55 -4.18 0.06
N LEU A 47 9.58 -3.71 0.84
CA LEU A 47 8.17 -3.79 0.50
C LEU A 47 7.79 -2.55 -0.30
N ARG A 48 7.12 -2.73 -1.43
CA ARG A 48 6.42 -1.65 -2.14
C ARG A 48 4.93 -1.94 -2.09
N ILE A 49 4.15 -0.98 -1.61
CA ILE A 49 2.70 -1.06 -1.49
C ILE A 49 2.11 -0.02 -2.42
N GLU A 50 1.41 -0.46 -3.45
CA GLU A 50 0.65 0.41 -4.34
C GLU A 50 -0.81 0.37 -3.91
N ILE A 51 -1.42 1.55 -3.75
CA ILE A 51 -2.77 1.75 -3.25
C ILE A 51 -3.53 2.61 -4.27
N GLU A 52 -4.56 2.03 -4.87
CA GLU A 52 -5.44 2.69 -5.83
C GLU A 52 -6.86 2.75 -5.25
N ALA A 53 -7.48 3.93 -5.32
CA ALA A 53 -8.85 4.11 -4.86
C ALA A 53 -9.63 5.02 -5.82
N ALA A 54 -10.94 4.81 -5.90
CA ALA A 54 -11.78 5.51 -6.87
C ALA A 54 -11.84 7.02 -6.60
N ASN A 55 -11.49 7.82 -7.61
CA ASN A 55 -11.41 9.29 -7.55
C ASN A 55 -10.30 9.85 -6.65
N GLU A 56 -9.38 9.00 -6.19
CA GLU A 56 -8.19 9.41 -5.45
C GLU A 56 -6.94 9.30 -6.36
N LEU A 57 -5.86 9.92 -5.91
CA LEU A 57 -4.54 9.78 -6.54
C LEU A 57 -3.98 8.39 -6.23
N ASN A 58 -3.12 7.86 -7.10
CA ASN A 58 -2.46 6.59 -6.83
C ASN A 58 -1.34 6.81 -5.82
N TRP A 59 -1.33 6.00 -4.77
CA TRP A 59 -0.32 6.07 -3.72
C TRP A 59 0.64 4.91 -3.82
N GLU A 60 1.93 5.18 -3.69
CA GLU A 60 2.95 4.13 -3.59
C GLU A 60 3.77 4.36 -2.33
N LEU A 61 3.90 3.32 -1.50
CA LEU A 61 4.64 3.36 -0.25
C LEU A 61 5.79 2.37 -0.32
N ASP A 62 7.02 2.86 -0.20
CA ASP A 62 8.15 1.98 0.09
C ASP A 62 8.20 1.79 1.61
N ALA A 63 8.13 0.54 2.05
CA ALA A 63 7.99 0.16 3.45
C ALA A 63 8.91 -1.02 3.81
N ARG A 64 9.00 -1.29 5.12
CA ARG A 64 9.68 -2.49 5.65
C ARG A 64 8.96 -2.99 6.89
N ILE A 65 9.11 -4.27 7.21
CA ILE A 65 8.70 -4.78 8.52
C ILE A 65 9.85 -4.59 9.49
N ALA A 66 9.63 -3.79 10.53
CA ALA A 66 10.57 -3.61 11.63
C ALA A 66 9.84 -3.83 12.95
N SER A 67 10.44 -4.60 13.85
CA SER A 67 9.89 -4.88 15.19
C SER A 67 8.45 -5.45 15.21
N GLY A 68 8.02 -6.13 14.13
CA GLY A 68 6.66 -6.64 14.02
C GLY A 68 5.63 -5.55 13.69
N SER A 69 6.04 -4.54 12.93
CA SER A 69 5.13 -3.50 12.42
C SER A 69 5.64 -3.01 11.08
N LEU A 70 4.72 -2.51 10.25
CA LEU A 70 5.07 -1.90 8.97
C LEU A 70 5.56 -0.46 9.20
N GLU A 71 6.79 -0.18 8.79
CA GLU A 71 7.36 1.17 8.77
C GLU A 71 7.36 1.69 7.34
N ILE A 72 6.70 2.82 7.10
CA ILE A 72 6.75 3.56 5.84
C ILE A 72 8.10 4.30 5.78
N VAL A 73 8.87 4.06 4.72
CA VAL A 73 10.18 4.68 4.48
C VAL A 73 10.06 5.85 3.52
N ARG A 74 9.24 5.70 2.47
CA ARG A 74 8.95 6.74 1.48
C ARG A 74 7.52 6.61 0.99
N ALA A 75 6.92 7.75 0.64
CA ALA A 75 5.62 7.81 -0.01
C ALA A 75 5.72 8.56 -1.33
N PHE A 76 4.92 8.12 -2.28
CA PHE A 76 4.78 8.73 -3.59
C PHE A 76 3.30 8.89 -3.90
N ASN A 77 2.98 9.95 -4.62
CA ASN A 77 1.65 10.26 -5.12
C ASN A 77 1.74 10.45 -6.63
N ASP A 78 1.08 9.58 -7.41
CA ASP A 78 1.18 9.51 -8.87
C ASP A 78 2.63 9.55 -9.40
N GLY A 79 3.55 8.94 -8.63
CA GLY A 79 4.99 8.87 -8.93
C GLY A 79 5.82 10.05 -8.44
N ASP A 80 5.22 11.10 -7.86
CA ASP A 80 5.95 12.20 -7.22
C ASP A 80 6.22 11.89 -5.75
N GLY A 81 7.46 12.09 -5.29
CA GLY A 81 7.83 11.81 -3.91
C GLY A 81 7.28 12.87 -2.96
N VAL A 82 6.54 12.44 -1.94
CA VAL A 82 5.86 13.35 -1.01
C VAL A 82 6.34 13.15 0.44
N PRO A 83 6.30 14.21 1.28
CA PRO A 83 6.63 14.08 2.69
C PRO A 83 5.54 13.32 3.46
N GLU A 84 5.87 12.81 4.64
CA GLU A 84 4.95 12.01 5.46
C GLU A 84 3.70 12.78 5.91
N ASP A 85 3.81 14.09 6.13
CA ASP A 85 2.72 14.93 6.68
C ASP A 85 1.58 15.18 5.68
N VAL A 86 1.77 14.86 4.40
CA VAL A 86 0.74 14.98 3.36
C VAL A 86 0.09 13.66 3.02
N ILE A 87 0.53 12.55 3.61
CA ILE A 87 -0.09 11.24 3.42
C ILE A 87 -1.49 11.30 4.07
N PRO A 88 -2.57 11.05 3.32
CA PRO A 88 -3.91 11.03 3.88
C PRO A 88 -4.03 9.92 4.92
N ASN A 89 -4.75 10.18 6.00
CA ASN A 89 -4.91 9.21 7.06
C ASN A 89 -5.46 7.85 6.57
N TRP A 90 -6.34 7.84 5.56
CA TRP A 90 -6.84 6.58 5.00
C TRP A 90 -5.73 5.73 4.36
N VAL A 91 -4.72 6.36 3.75
CA VAL A 91 -3.57 5.68 3.14
C VAL A 91 -2.70 5.04 4.22
N GLU A 92 -2.41 5.77 5.30
CA GLU A 92 -1.68 5.24 6.46
C GLU A 92 -2.40 4.04 7.07
N ARG A 93 -3.73 4.13 7.22
CA ARG A 93 -4.55 3.06 7.80
C ARG A 93 -4.61 1.83 6.89
N VAL A 94 -4.64 2.01 5.58
CA VAL A 94 -4.51 0.90 4.63
C VAL A 94 -3.13 0.24 4.74
N ALA A 95 -2.06 1.02 4.97
CA ALA A 95 -0.72 0.47 5.19
C ALA A 95 -0.62 -0.37 6.47
N ASP A 96 -1.25 0.07 7.57
CA ASP A 96 -1.35 -0.72 8.81
C ASP A 96 -2.02 -2.08 8.54
N VAL A 97 -3.14 -2.04 7.84
CA VAL A 97 -3.92 -3.22 7.45
C VAL A 97 -3.10 -4.21 6.60
N VAL A 98 -2.25 -3.68 5.71
CA VAL A 98 -1.29 -4.49 4.94
C VAL A 98 -0.27 -5.15 5.87
N GLY A 99 0.29 -4.40 6.82
CA GLY A 99 1.21 -4.90 7.84
C GLY A 99 0.63 -6.08 8.60
N GLU A 100 -0.58 -5.93 9.16
CA GLU A 100 -1.28 -6.98 9.90
C GLU A 100 -1.50 -8.24 9.06
N ARG A 101 -1.92 -8.07 7.79
CA ARG A 101 -2.12 -9.19 6.86
C ARG A 101 -0.82 -9.89 6.49
N LEU A 102 0.30 -9.17 6.36
CA LEU A 102 1.62 -9.75 6.08
C LEU A 102 2.20 -10.49 7.29
N GLU A 103 1.96 -9.99 8.50
CA GLU A 103 2.38 -10.67 9.73
C GLU A 103 1.57 -11.94 10.01
N GLY A 104 0.25 -11.91 9.76
CA GLY A 104 -0.61 -13.08 9.92
C GLY A 104 -0.33 -14.25 8.97
N ASP A 105 0.30 -13.97 7.82
CA ASP A 105 0.70 -14.98 6.82
C ASP A 105 2.10 -15.61 7.08
N ARG A 106 2.83 -15.14 8.10
CA ARG A 106 4.21 -15.58 8.40
C ARG A 106 4.28 -16.74 9.38
#